data_AF-A0A357D456-F1
#
_entry.id   AF-A0A357D456-F1
#
_cell.length_a   1.000
_cell.length_b   1.000
_cell.length_c   1.000
_cell.angle_alpha   90.00
_cell.angle_beta   90.00
_cell.angle_gamma   90.00
#
_symmetry.space_group_name_H-M   'P 1'
#
loop_
_entity.id
_entity.type
_entity.pdbx_description
1 polymer ?
#
loop_
_entity_poly.entity_id
_entity_poly.type
_entity_poly.pdbx_seq_one_letter_code
_entity_poly.pdbx_strand_id
1 'polypeptide(L)' 'EVSFLMNLFYDSLKDVTTTLDEQEVRIDFLGIPDGLSPKLLNLIKEVQAQTAAHNRLTLNLAIN' A
#
# COMPACT_ATOMS: atom_id res chain seq x y z
N GLU A 1 -17.10 9.66 7.91
CA GLU A 1 -15.68 10.09 7.99
C GLU A 1 -14.68 9.01 7.58
N VAL A 2 -14.80 7.76 8.05
CA VAL A 2 -13.85 6.66 7.72
C VAL A 2 -13.66 6.43 6.21
N SER A 3 -14.74 6.52 5.42
CA SER A 3 -14.69 6.35 3.97
C SER A 3 -13.89 7.43 3.24
N PHE A 4 -13.79 8.65 3.78
CA PHE A 4 -12.97 9.70 3.18
C PHE A 4 -11.48 9.41 3.35
N LEU A 5 -11.07 9.03 4.56
CA LEU A 5 -9.68 8.70 4.86
C LEU A 5 -9.20 7.49 4.04
N MET A 6 -10.06 6.48 3.88
CA MET A 6 -9.75 5.30 3.07
C MET A 6 -9.62 5.62 1.57
N ASN A 7 -10.44 6.53 1.05
CA ASN A 7 -10.33 6.98 -0.34
C ASN A 7 -9.07 7.82 -0.56
N LEU A 8 -8.76 8.75 0.36
CA LEU A 8 -7.51 9.53 0.31
C LEU A 8 -6.29 8.60 0.36
N PHE A 9 -6.33 7.59 1.23
CA PHE A 9 -5.27 6.60 1.33
C PHE A 9 -5.10 5.82 0.02
N TYR A 10 -6.20 5.39 -0.60
CA TYR A 10 -6.18 4.72 -1.90
C TYR A 10 -5.54 5.58 -3.00
N ASP A 11 -5.97 6.84 -3.12
CA ASP A 11 -5.48 7.75 -4.15
C ASP A 11 -3.99 8.08 -3.94
N SER A 12 -3.60 8.35 -2.68
CA SER A 12 -2.21 8.65 -2.33
C SER A 12 -1.30 7.44 -2.52
N LEU A 13 -1.74 6.24 -2.15
CA LEU A 13 -0.93 5.02 -2.29
C LEU A 13 -0.66 4.75 -3.78
N LYS A 14 -1.65 4.94 -4.64
CA LYS A 14 -1.51 4.76 -6.08
C LYS A 14 -0.47 5.71 -6.69
N ASP A 15 -0.48 6.97 -6.28
CA ASP A 15 0.47 7.99 -6.76
C ASP A 15 1.90 7.70 -6.30
N VAL A 16 2.05 7.41 -5.00
CA VAL A 16 3.34 7.21 -4.35
C VAL A 16 3.99 5.86 -4.73
N THR A 17 3.20 4.85 -5.10
CA THR A 17 3.72 3.53 -5.50
C THR A 17 4.74 3.66 -6.64
N THR A 18 4.47 4.47 -7.66
CA THR A 18 5.38 4.64 -8.80
C THR A 18 6.72 5.22 -8.36
N THR A 19 6.70 6.23 -7.49
CA THR A 19 7.92 6.86 -6.98
C THR A 19 8.70 5.92 -6.07
N LEU A 20 8.03 5.12 -5.24
CA LEU A 20 8.67 4.16 -4.35
C LEU A 20 9.26 2.96 -5.12
N ASP A 21 8.60 2.57 -6.21
CA ASP A 21 9.07 1.55 -7.14
C ASP A 21 10.39 1.98 -7.81
N GLU A 22 10.45 3.20 -8.36
CA GLU A 22 11.66 3.80 -8.94
C GLU A 22 12.81 3.93 -7.93
N GLN A 23 12.49 4.05 -6.63
CA GLN A 23 13.46 4.12 -5.55
C GLN A 23 13.90 2.75 -5.03
N GLU A 24 13.43 1.64 -5.63
CA GLU A 24 13.69 0.27 -5.18
C GLU A 24 13.29 0.06 -3.72
N VAL A 25 12.19 0.67 -3.29
CA VAL A 25 11.62 0.51 -1.97
C VAL A 25 10.62 -0.65 -2.00
N ARG A 26 10.75 -1.58 -1.07
CA ARG A 26 9.77 -2.64 -0.83
C ARG A 26 8.70 -2.13 0.11
N ILE A 27 7.44 -2.25 -0.30
CA ILE A 27 6.30 -1.86 0.52
C ILE A 27 5.67 -3.12 1.09
N ASP A 28 5.48 -3.13 2.40
CA ASP A 28 4.80 -4.19 3.11
C ASP A 28 3.69 -3.61 3.99
N PHE A 29 2.65 -4.40 4.25
CA PHE A 29 1.47 -3.94 4.98
C PHE A 29 1.24 -4.80 6.21
N LEU A 30 1.06 -4.15 7.35
CA LEU A 30 0.81 -4.75 8.65
C LEU A 30 -0.61 -4.41 9.10
N GLY A 31 -1.32 -5.37 9.71
CA GLY A 31 -2.65 -5.14 10.28
C GLY A 31 -3.71 -6.14 9.83
N ILE A 32 -4.91 -6.00 10.35
CA ILE A 32 -6.02 -6.92 10.08
C ILE A 32 -6.76 -6.42 8.83
N PRO A 33 -6.96 -7.23 7.77
CA PRO A 33 -7.70 -6.80 6.59
C PRO A 33 -9.21 -6.60 6.83
N ASP A 34 -9.70 -6.93 8.03
CA ASP A 34 -11.10 -6.89 8.41
C ASP A 34 -11.60 -5.44 8.49
N GLY A 35 -12.56 -5.07 7.65
CA GLY A 35 -13.04 -3.69 7.53
C GLY A 35 -12.40 -2.87 6.39
N LEU A 36 -11.38 -3.39 5.71
CA LEU A 36 -10.85 -2.77 4.50
C LEU A 36 -11.74 -3.04 3.30
N SER A 37 -11.91 -2.02 2.45
CA SER A 37 -12.66 -2.16 1.21
C SER A 37 -11.96 -3.17 0.26
N PRO A 38 -12.70 -4.02 -0.47
CA PRO A 38 -12.12 -4.98 -1.42
C PRO A 38 -11.19 -4.34 -2.45
N LYS A 39 -11.49 -3.11 -2.90
CA LYS A 39 -10.64 -2.34 -3.82
C LYS A 39 -9.27 -2.03 -3.23
N LEU A 40 -9.23 -1.67 -1.95
CA LEU A 40 -7.98 -1.34 -1.25
C LEU A 40 -7.15 -2.61 -0.99
N LEU A 41 -7.81 -3.71 -0.64
CA LEU A 41 -7.15 -5.01 -0.49
C LEU A 41 -6.48 -5.49 -1.78
N ASN A 42 -7.13 -5.28 -2.93
CA ASN A 42 -6.52 -5.60 -4.22
C ASN A 42 -5.31 -4.70 -4.51
N LEU A 43 -5.45 -3.38 -4.31
CA LEU A 43 -4.33 -2.45 -4.50
C LEU A 43 -3.13 -2.80 -3.62
N ILE A 44 -3.36 -3.11 -2.33
CA ILE A 44 -2.31 -3.53 -1.39
C ILE A 44 -1.55 -4.75 -1.94
N LYS A 45 -2.26 -5.77 -2.42
CA LYS A 45 -1.65 -6.98 -2.98
C LYS A 45 -0.86 -6.69 -4.25
N GLU A 46 -1.37 -5.83 -5.13
CA GLU A 46 -0.69 -5.42 -6.35
C GLU A 46 0.62 -4.69 -6.03
N VAL A 47 0.58 -3.73 -5.09
CA VAL A 47 1.74 -2.94 -4.66
C VAL A 47 2.80 -3.82 -3.97
N GLN A 48 2.38 -4.74 -3.10
CA GLN A 48 3.30 -5.72 -2.49
C GLN A 48 3.95 -6.61 -3.55
N ALA A 49 3.18 -7.11 -4.51
CA ALA A 49 3.71 -7.97 -5.57
C ALA A 49 4.69 -7.23 -6.48
N GLN A 50 4.40 -5.96 -6.81
CA GLN A 50 5.26 -5.11 -7.62
C GLN A 50 6.60 -4.84 -6.93
N THR A 51 6.56 -4.50 -5.64
CA THR A 51 7.75 -4.07 -4.90
C THR A 51 8.45 -5.21 -4.13
N ALA A 52 7.97 -6.45 -4.22
CA ALA A 52 8.51 -7.60 -3.46
C ALA A 52 9.98 -7.91 -3.76
N ALA A 53 10.44 -7.61 -4.99
CA ALA A 53 11.82 -7.86 -5.42
C ALA A 53 12.81 -6.80 -4.91
N HIS A 54 12.32 -5.70 -4.34
CA HIS A 54 13.13 -4.60 -3.86
C HIS A 54 13.78 -4.90 -2.51
N ASN A 55 15.06 -4.57 -2.38
CA ASN A 55 15.85 -4.89 -1.19
C ASN A 55 16.56 -3.69 -0.56
N ARG A 56 16.32 -2.47 -1.07
CA ARG A 56 17.03 -1.26 -0.61
C ARG A 56 16.48 -0.73 0.71
N LEU A 57 15.16 -0.70 0.84
CA LEU A 57 14.45 -0.25 2.03
C LEU A 57 13.11 -0.99 2.12
N THR A 58 12.68 -1.38 3.32
CA THR A 58 11.32 -1.90 3.55
C THR A 58 10.50 -0.87 4.30
N LEU A 59 9.41 -0.40 3.69
CA LEU A 59 8.42 0.45 4.30
C LEU A 59 7.25 -0.41 4.78
N ASN A 60 7.10 -0.56 6.10
CA ASN A 60 5.97 -1.27 6.69
C ASN A 60 4.84 -0.29 7.02
N LEU A 61 3.74 -0.36 6.29
CA LEU A 61 2.55 0.45 6.52
C LEU A 61 1.56 -0.31 7.39
N ALA A 62 1.36 0.14 8.62
CA ALA A 62 0.34 -0.41 9.50
C ALA A 62 -1.03 0.20 9.18
N ILE A 63 -2.00 -0.62 8.77
CA ILE A 63 -3.34 -0.19 8.36
C ILE A 63 -4.38 -1.06 9.08
N ASN A 64 -5.45 -0.39 9.52
CA ASN A 64 -6.51 -0.88 10.41
C ASN A 64 -6.13 -0.84 11.90
#